data_AF-X1SQW4-F1
#
_entry.id   AF-X1SQW4-F1
#
_cell.length_a   1.000
_cell.length_b   1.000
_cell.length_c   1.000
_cell.angle_alpha   90.00
_cell.angle_beta   90.00
_cell.angle_gamma   90.00
#
_symmetry.space_group_name_H-M   'P 1'
#
loop_
_entity.id
_entity.type
_entity.pdbx_description
1 polymer ?
#
loop_
_entity_poly.entity_id
_entity_poly.type
_entity_poly.pdbx_seq_one_letter_code
_entity_poly.pdbx_strand_id
1 'polypeptide(L)'
;WGWAELNVLERINLLKKMVKEAEKIVNWQEDIYTALHNIDAAWVVSGILALARIPNIDWGRISANFPRTIAELLSDHNLANHPLAIIPVMNWAHISGLFPRTIAALLSDHNLANHPLAIIPTMDDGHIPNLETLSYGGAFAVAQIPGLPASRITSGQFPLSRMPRAASGLFLEGNGLAANPIYNALIAADIPNLDAAKIVSGVFPVARGGTGLSTLALGGILYISALNTLSRLAPTAANQVLRSTAANALQFAALLAADIPNLDAAKITTG
;
A
#
# COMPACT_ATOMS: atom_id res chain seq x y z
N TRP A 1 25.46 0.62 -31.72
CA TRP A 1 25.83 -0.08 -32.97
C TRP A 1 26.51 0.93 -33.87
N GLY A 2 27.83 0.85 -33.97
CA GLY A 2 28.70 1.90 -34.51
C GLY A 2 28.71 1.92 -36.04
N TRP A 3 28.13 2.97 -36.62
CA TRP A 3 28.19 3.23 -38.07
C TRP A 3 29.65 3.30 -38.58
N ALA A 4 30.55 3.81 -37.75
CA ALA A 4 31.97 3.96 -38.07
C ALA A 4 32.74 2.62 -38.20
N GLU A 5 32.25 1.52 -37.61
CA GLU A 5 32.96 0.23 -37.56
C GLU A 5 32.57 -0.73 -38.71
N LEU A 6 31.54 -0.40 -39.49
CA LEU A 6 31.05 -1.23 -40.60
C LEU A 6 31.86 -1.01 -41.89
N ASN A 7 32.13 -2.08 -42.63
CA ASN A 7 32.73 -1.97 -43.96
C ASN A 7 31.75 -1.38 -44.99
N VAL A 8 32.24 -0.97 -46.16
CA VAL A 8 31.42 -0.29 -47.19
C VAL A 8 30.22 -1.15 -47.63
N LEU A 9 30.39 -2.46 -47.77
CA LEU A 9 29.32 -3.37 -48.21
C LEU A 9 28.24 -3.54 -47.13
N GLU A 10 28.64 -3.63 -45.87
CA GLU A 10 27.73 -3.68 -44.72
C GLU A 10 26.93 -2.38 -44.58
N ARG A 11 27.58 -1.22 -44.75
CA ARG A 11 26.91 0.09 -44.74
C ARG A 11 25.89 0.20 -45.87
N ILE A 12 26.24 -0.26 -47.08
CA ILE A 12 25.31 -0.29 -48.23
C ILE A 12 24.10 -1.18 -47.94
N ASN A 13 24.32 -2.36 -47.36
CA ASN A 13 23.23 -3.28 -47.02
C ASN A 13 22.33 -2.72 -45.90
N LEU A 14 22.90 -2.02 -44.93
CA LEU A 14 22.15 -1.36 -43.87
C LEU A 14 21.32 -0.19 -44.41
N LEU A 15 21.89 0.64 -45.28
CA LEU A 15 21.18 1.72 -45.96
C LEU A 15 20.02 1.18 -46.82
N LYS A 16 20.24 0.10 -47.58
CA LYS A 16 19.16 -0.57 -48.33
C LYS A 16 18.04 -1.05 -47.42
N LYS A 17 18.37 -1.59 -46.25
CA LYS A 17 17.38 -2.01 -45.24
C LYS A 17 16.61 -0.80 -44.70
N MET A 18 17.30 0.30 -44.37
CA MET A 18 16.68 1.53 -43.89
C MET A 18 15.74 2.14 -44.94
N VAL A 19 16.16 2.18 -46.21
CA VAL A 19 15.31 2.68 -47.31
C VAL A 19 14.07 1.81 -47.48
N LYS A 20 14.21 0.48 -47.44
CA LYS A 20 13.07 -0.45 -47.52
C LYS A 20 12.09 -0.29 -46.35
N GLU A 21 12.59 -0.05 -45.13
CA GLU A 21 11.71 0.25 -43.99
C GLU A 21 11.06 1.64 -44.11
N ALA A 22 11.76 2.63 -44.66
CA ALA A 22 11.18 3.95 -44.92
C ALA A 22 10.03 3.89 -45.95
N GLU A 23 10.17 3.10 -47.02
CA GLU A 23 9.09 2.87 -48.00
C GLU A 23 7.86 2.21 -47.36
N LYS A 24 8.06 1.24 -46.44
CA LYS A 24 6.95 0.65 -45.69
C LYS A 24 6.22 1.65 -44.81
N ILE A 25 6.96 2.56 -44.18
CA ILE A 25 6.37 3.63 -43.35
C ILE A 25 5.51 4.55 -44.20
N VAL A 26 5.96 4.92 -45.40
CA VAL A 26 5.18 5.77 -46.32
C VAL A 26 3.91 5.06 -46.78
N ASN A 27 3.98 3.79 -47.17
CA ASN A 27 2.79 3.04 -47.57
C ASN A 27 1.81 2.88 -46.40
N TRP A 28 2.31 2.62 -45.19
CA TRP A 28 1.47 2.54 -43.99
C TRP A 28 0.78 3.87 -43.67
N GLN A 29 1.44 5.01 -43.92
CA GLN A 29 0.81 6.32 -43.80
C GLN A 29 -0.34 6.51 -44.79
N GLU A 30 -0.18 6.10 -46.05
CA GLU A 30 -1.24 6.16 -47.07
C GLU A 30 -2.44 5.26 -46.72
N ASP A 31 -2.18 4.06 -46.21
CA ASP A 31 -3.23 3.13 -45.75
C ASP A 31 -4.02 3.74 -44.57
N ILE A 32 -3.33 4.34 -43.60
CA ILE A 32 -3.98 5.03 -42.47
C ILE A 32 -4.80 6.22 -42.98
N TYR A 33 -4.26 7.03 -43.87
CA TYR A 33 -4.94 8.21 -44.40
C TYR A 33 -6.24 7.80 -45.10
N THR A 34 -6.19 6.75 -45.92
CA THR A 34 -7.36 6.19 -46.61
C THR A 34 -8.39 5.61 -45.62
N ALA A 35 -7.94 4.89 -44.60
CA ALA A 35 -8.82 4.33 -43.56
C ALA A 35 -9.50 5.42 -42.72
N LEU A 36 -8.81 6.53 -42.43
CA LEU A 36 -9.37 7.65 -41.67
C LEU A 36 -10.40 8.46 -42.48
N HIS A 37 -10.29 8.46 -43.82
CA HIS A 37 -11.24 9.14 -44.70
C HIS A 37 -12.48 8.31 -45.05
N ASN A 38 -12.41 6.99 -44.88
CA ASN A 38 -13.51 6.05 -45.12
C ASN A 38 -13.99 5.43 -43.79
N ILE A 39 -14.40 6.27 -42.84
CA ILE A 39 -14.95 5.79 -41.56
C ILE A 39 -16.38 5.27 -41.79
N ASP A 40 -16.61 4.00 -41.47
CA ASP A 40 -17.94 3.41 -41.44
C ASP A 40 -18.78 4.01 -40.30
N ALA A 41 -20.05 4.32 -40.56
CA ALA A 41 -20.96 4.85 -39.54
C ALA A 41 -21.10 3.91 -38.33
N ALA A 42 -20.94 2.60 -38.50
CA ALA A 42 -20.97 1.59 -37.45
C ALA A 42 -19.84 1.75 -36.41
N TRP A 43 -18.80 2.53 -36.70
CA TRP A 43 -17.71 2.79 -35.77
C TRP A 43 -18.04 3.87 -34.73
N VAL A 44 -19.15 4.60 -34.92
CA VAL A 44 -19.69 5.53 -33.92
C VAL A 44 -20.56 4.76 -32.93
N VAL A 45 -19.92 4.17 -31.91
CA VAL A 45 -20.60 3.34 -30.89
C VAL A 45 -21.19 4.13 -29.71
N SER A 46 -20.89 5.43 -29.59
CA SER A 46 -21.47 6.33 -28.58
C SER A 46 -21.23 7.81 -28.92
N GLY A 47 -21.92 8.72 -28.20
CA GLY A 47 -21.83 10.17 -28.37
C GLY A 47 -22.99 10.77 -29.18
N ILE A 48 -23.08 12.10 -29.21
CA ILE A 48 -24.07 12.86 -30.00
C ILE A 48 -23.33 13.58 -31.13
N LEU A 49 -23.77 13.39 -32.37
CA LEU A 49 -23.25 14.15 -33.50
C LEU A 49 -23.62 15.63 -33.35
N ALA A 50 -22.63 16.52 -33.43
CA ALA A 50 -22.88 17.95 -33.45
C ALA A 50 -23.81 18.31 -34.62
N LEU A 51 -24.76 19.23 -34.40
CA LEU A 51 -25.78 19.60 -35.39
C LEU A 51 -25.19 20.06 -36.74
N ALA A 52 -24.01 20.68 -36.72
CA ALA A 52 -23.28 21.09 -37.93
C ALA A 52 -22.77 19.92 -38.80
N ARG A 53 -22.70 18.69 -38.26
CA ARG A 53 -22.31 17.48 -38.99
C ARG A 53 -23.50 16.69 -39.54
N ILE A 54 -24.72 17.08 -39.17
CA ILE A 54 -25.95 16.49 -39.71
C ILE A 54 -26.32 17.34 -40.93
N PRO A 55 -26.53 16.73 -42.12
CA PRO A 55 -27.01 17.47 -43.28
C PRO A 55 -28.28 18.24 -42.93
N ASN A 56 -28.33 19.52 -43.28
CA ASN A 56 -29.55 20.31 -43.13
C ASN A 56 -30.63 19.64 -44.00
N ILE A 57 -31.60 19.01 -43.37
CA ILE A 57 -32.75 18.45 -44.06
C ILE A 57 -33.49 19.65 -44.65
N ASP A 58 -33.51 19.75 -45.98
CA ASP A 58 -34.33 20.75 -46.67
C ASP A 58 -35.80 20.43 -46.39
N TRP A 59 -36.33 21.04 -45.34
CA TRP A 59 -37.73 20.96 -44.95
C TRP A 59 -38.68 21.40 -46.08
N GLY A 60 -38.18 22.13 -47.09
CA GLY A 60 -38.91 22.45 -48.32
C GLY A 60 -39.22 21.22 -49.18
N ARG A 61 -38.30 20.25 -49.28
CA ARG A 61 -38.53 18.99 -50.02
C ARG A 61 -39.39 17.98 -49.27
N ILE A 62 -39.36 18.03 -47.93
CA ILE A 62 -40.22 17.19 -47.10
C ILE A 62 -41.66 17.74 -47.11
N SER A 63 -41.84 19.04 -46.92
CA SER A 63 -43.17 19.67 -46.97
C SER A 63 -43.82 19.62 -48.35
N ALA A 64 -43.05 19.65 -49.44
CA ALA A 64 -43.58 19.46 -50.79
C ALA A 64 -44.08 18.03 -51.09
N ASN A 65 -43.61 17.03 -50.32
CA ASN A 65 -44.00 15.62 -50.47
C ASN A 65 -44.96 15.12 -49.38
N PHE A 66 -45.31 15.94 -48.40
CA PHE A 66 -46.49 15.74 -47.57
C PHE A 66 -47.66 16.42 -48.30
N PRO A 67 -48.50 15.69 -49.07
CA PRO A 67 -49.47 16.31 -49.97
C PRO A 67 -50.66 16.92 -49.22
N ARG A 68 -50.63 16.94 -47.89
CA ARG A 68 -51.81 17.20 -47.05
C ARG A 68 -51.41 17.94 -45.77
N THR A 69 -52.01 19.09 -45.57
CA THR A 69 -51.98 19.86 -44.32
C THR A 69 -52.64 19.08 -43.18
N ILE A 70 -52.27 19.38 -41.93
CA ILE A 70 -52.91 18.80 -40.72
C ILE A 70 -54.43 19.02 -40.75
N ALA A 71 -54.89 20.14 -41.32
CA ALA A 71 -56.30 20.47 -41.50
C ALA A 71 -57.02 19.48 -42.44
N GLU A 72 -56.37 19.04 -43.52
CA GLU A 72 -56.92 18.04 -44.45
C GLU A 72 -56.98 16.65 -43.80
N LEU A 73 -56.02 16.30 -42.94
CA LEU A 73 -56.01 15.04 -42.20
C LEU A 73 -57.17 14.96 -41.17
N LEU A 74 -57.47 16.07 -40.51
CA LEU A 74 -58.60 16.18 -39.56
C LEU A 74 -59.96 16.19 -40.26
N SER A 75 -60.03 16.74 -41.47
CA SER A 75 -61.26 16.80 -42.28
C SER A 75 -61.75 15.40 -42.67
N ASP A 76 -60.85 14.49 -43.05
CA ASP A 76 -61.21 13.11 -43.42
C ASP A 76 -61.73 12.28 -42.24
N HIS A 77 -61.17 12.50 -41.06
CA HIS A 77 -61.58 11.78 -39.85
C HIS A 77 -62.98 12.20 -39.38
N ASN A 78 -63.36 13.45 -39.62
CA ASN A 78 -64.69 13.97 -39.29
C ASN A 78 -65.76 13.68 -40.37
N LEU A 79 -65.37 13.41 -41.62
CA LEU A 79 -66.32 13.05 -42.69
C LEU A 79 -66.72 11.57 -42.66
N ALA A 80 -65.86 10.69 -42.13
CA ALA A 80 -66.10 9.25 -42.12
C ALA A 80 -67.10 8.77 -41.05
N ASN A 81 -67.28 9.50 -39.94
CA ASN A 81 -67.98 8.99 -38.76
C ASN A 81 -69.14 9.85 -38.21
N HIS A 82 -69.47 10.99 -38.81
CA HIS A 82 -70.61 11.83 -38.38
C HIS A 82 -71.46 12.33 -39.57
N PRO A 83 -72.52 11.61 -39.96
CA PRO A 83 -73.56 12.19 -40.80
C PRO A 83 -74.37 13.16 -39.94
N LEU A 84 -74.66 14.35 -40.47
CA LEU A 84 -75.45 15.44 -39.88
C LEU A 84 -74.67 16.41 -38.96
N ALA A 85 -74.10 17.44 -39.56
CA ALA A 85 -74.60 18.82 -39.41
C ALA A 85 -73.57 19.77 -40.00
N ILE A 86 -74.04 20.63 -40.89
CA ILE A 86 -73.37 21.84 -41.32
C ILE A 86 -72.88 22.56 -40.05
N ILE A 87 -71.57 22.52 -39.76
CA ILE A 87 -70.97 23.49 -38.85
C ILE A 87 -70.74 24.71 -39.73
N PRO A 88 -71.56 25.77 -39.62
CA PRO A 88 -71.33 26.99 -40.37
C PRO A 88 -70.03 27.56 -39.84
N VAL A 89 -69.01 27.58 -40.68
CA VAL A 89 -67.78 28.39 -40.58
C VAL A 89 -67.54 28.92 -39.15
N MET A 90 -67.11 28.07 -38.22
CA MET A 90 -66.77 28.54 -36.89
C MET A 90 -65.57 29.47 -37.03
N ASN A 91 -65.84 30.79 -37.03
CA ASN A 91 -64.81 31.81 -36.91
C ASN A 91 -63.97 31.47 -35.67
N TRP A 92 -62.66 31.38 -35.84
CA TRP A 92 -61.68 31.12 -34.77
C TRP A 92 -61.88 32.02 -33.54
N ALA A 93 -62.45 33.22 -33.73
CA ALA A 93 -62.81 34.14 -32.66
C ALA A 93 -63.91 33.63 -31.70
N HIS A 94 -64.84 32.78 -32.16
CA HIS A 94 -65.86 32.19 -31.27
C HIS A 94 -65.29 31.01 -30.48
N ILE A 95 -64.38 30.24 -31.06
CA ILE A 95 -63.74 29.10 -30.38
C ILE A 95 -62.80 29.60 -29.28
N SER A 96 -62.03 30.66 -29.51
CA SER A 96 -61.12 31.23 -28.51
C SER A 96 -61.83 31.93 -27.34
N GLY A 97 -63.08 32.35 -27.50
CA GLY A 97 -63.91 32.94 -26.44
C GLY A 97 -64.62 31.93 -25.54
N LEU A 98 -64.67 30.65 -25.92
CA LEU A 98 -65.32 29.58 -25.15
C LEU A 98 -64.36 28.84 -24.21
N PHE A 99 -63.04 29.05 -24.35
CA PHE A 99 -62.06 28.57 -23.39
C PHE A 99 -61.78 29.67 -22.37
N PRO A 100 -61.89 29.41 -21.05
CA PRO A 100 -61.67 30.42 -20.01
C PRO A 100 -60.24 30.97 -19.98
N ARG A 101 -59.33 30.41 -20.79
CA ARG A 101 -57.92 30.77 -20.87
C ARG A 101 -57.48 30.74 -22.33
N THR A 102 -56.68 31.73 -22.73
CA THR A 102 -56.11 31.80 -24.08
C THR A 102 -55.20 30.60 -24.35
N ILE A 103 -54.99 30.23 -25.62
CA ILE A 103 -54.02 29.18 -26.00
C ILE A 103 -52.62 29.50 -25.46
N ALA A 104 -52.24 30.78 -25.42
CA ALA A 104 -51.01 31.24 -24.80
C ALA A 104 -50.94 30.96 -23.29
N ALA A 105 -52.06 31.10 -22.57
CA ALA A 105 -52.14 30.76 -21.15
C ALA A 105 -52.06 29.24 -20.91
N LEU A 106 -52.64 28.43 -21.81
CA LEU A 106 -52.55 26.96 -21.75
C LEU A 106 -51.13 26.45 -22.02
N LEU A 107 -50.42 27.06 -22.98
CA LEU A 107 -49.02 26.76 -23.28
C LEU A 107 -48.08 27.23 -22.15
N SER A 108 -48.43 28.34 -21.48
CA SER A 108 -47.68 28.86 -20.32
C SER A 108 -47.76 27.93 -19.12
N ASP A 109 -48.89 27.24 -18.90
CA ASP A 109 -49.02 26.27 -17.80
C ASP A 109 -48.18 25.02 -18.04
N HIS A 110 -48.09 24.58 -19.29
CA HIS A 110 -47.30 23.40 -19.65
C HIS A 110 -45.80 23.60 -19.38
N ASN A 111 -45.32 24.85 -19.37
CA ASN A 111 -43.92 25.18 -19.14
C ASN A 111 -43.58 25.53 -17.67
N LEU A 112 -44.57 25.69 -16.78
CA LEU A 112 -44.35 25.98 -15.35
C LEU A 112 -44.85 24.86 -14.42
N ALA A 113 -45.91 24.12 -14.78
CA ALA A 113 -46.53 23.15 -13.89
C ALA A 113 -45.88 21.76 -13.94
N ASN A 114 -45.28 21.36 -15.07
CA ASN A 114 -44.79 19.99 -15.27
C ASN A 114 -43.27 19.88 -15.51
N HIS A 115 -42.57 21.01 -15.67
CA HIS A 115 -41.11 21.06 -15.71
C HIS A 115 -40.61 22.30 -14.95
N PRO A 116 -40.68 22.32 -13.60
CA PRO A 116 -39.84 23.24 -12.87
C PRO A 116 -38.39 22.83 -13.15
N LEU A 117 -37.75 23.44 -14.16
CA LEU A 117 -36.30 23.39 -14.33
C LEU A 117 -35.56 24.04 -13.14
N ALA A 118 -36.31 24.56 -12.15
CA ALA A 118 -35.85 24.93 -10.82
C ALA A 118 -35.83 23.76 -9.81
N ILE A 119 -36.31 22.56 -10.18
CA ILE A 119 -36.26 21.32 -9.36
C ILE A 119 -35.78 20.15 -10.24
N ILE A 120 -34.81 20.39 -11.11
CA ILE A 120 -33.79 19.37 -11.30
C ILE A 120 -32.71 19.85 -10.35
N PRO A 121 -32.50 19.22 -9.18
CA PRO A 121 -31.35 19.56 -8.36
C PRO A 121 -30.15 19.50 -9.28
N THR A 122 -29.49 20.65 -9.48
CA THR A 122 -28.15 20.62 -10.04
C THR A 122 -27.40 19.57 -9.24
N MET A 123 -26.71 18.65 -9.89
CA MET A 123 -25.77 17.76 -9.18
C MET A 123 -24.56 18.60 -8.73
N ASP A 124 -24.81 19.67 -7.99
CA ASP A 124 -23.81 20.38 -7.22
C ASP A 124 -23.70 19.70 -5.85
N ASP A 125 -22.52 19.80 -5.25
CA ASP A 125 -22.16 19.15 -3.98
C ASP A 125 -23.10 19.50 -2.80
N GLY A 126 -23.93 20.54 -2.91
CA GLY A 126 -24.96 20.89 -1.93
C GLY A 126 -26.26 20.08 -2.06
N HIS A 127 -26.53 19.49 -3.23
CA HIS A 127 -27.71 18.66 -3.49
C HIS A 127 -27.38 17.17 -3.66
N ILE A 128 -26.11 16.83 -3.87
CA ILE A 128 -25.60 15.48 -3.60
C ILE A 128 -25.41 15.43 -2.08
N PRO A 129 -26.23 14.68 -1.34
CA PRO A 129 -25.99 14.50 0.08
C PRO A 129 -24.54 14.03 0.24
N ASN A 130 -23.71 14.80 0.96
CA ASN A 130 -22.41 14.31 1.38
C ASN A 130 -22.62 12.93 2.02
N LEU A 131 -21.64 12.03 1.98
CA LEU A 131 -21.86 10.63 2.39
C LEU A 131 -22.43 10.50 3.83
N GLU A 132 -22.31 11.55 4.65
CA GLU A 132 -22.92 11.70 5.97
C GLU A 132 -24.46 11.85 5.97
N THR A 133 -25.07 12.39 4.90
CA THR A 133 -26.53 12.60 4.78
C THR A 133 -27.27 11.48 4.02
N LEU A 134 -26.54 10.57 3.35
CA LEU A 134 -27.07 9.29 2.83
C LEU A 134 -27.28 8.23 3.91
N SER A 135 -26.69 8.43 5.09
CA SER A 135 -27.11 7.73 6.30
C SER A 135 -28.15 8.58 6.99
N TYR A 136 -29.34 8.03 7.24
CA TYR A 136 -30.39 8.69 8.04
C TYR A 136 -29.92 8.90 9.50
N GLY A 137 -29.01 9.85 9.74
CA GLY A 137 -28.52 10.29 11.05
C GLY A 137 -27.79 9.25 11.91
N GLY A 138 -27.61 8.01 11.43
CA GLY A 138 -26.97 6.93 12.17
C GLY A 138 -25.52 6.70 11.74
N ALA A 139 -24.67 6.28 12.68
CA ALA A 139 -23.39 5.67 12.30
C ALA A 139 -23.65 4.39 11.49
N PHE A 140 -22.83 4.12 10.48
CA PHE A 140 -22.87 2.83 9.78
C PHE A 140 -22.73 1.68 10.78
N ALA A 141 -23.68 0.75 10.78
CA ALA A 141 -23.57 -0.45 11.60
C ALA A 141 -22.40 -1.31 11.10
N VAL A 142 -21.69 -2.00 12.00
CA VAL A 142 -20.56 -2.87 11.63
C VAL A 142 -20.96 -3.91 10.58
N ALA A 143 -22.19 -4.41 10.63
CA ALA A 143 -22.73 -5.36 9.65
C ALA A 143 -22.84 -4.80 8.22
N GLN A 144 -22.85 -3.47 8.05
CA GLN A 144 -22.89 -2.81 6.75
C GLN A 144 -21.48 -2.57 6.17
N ILE A 145 -20.42 -2.79 6.97
CA ILE A 145 -19.04 -2.64 6.51
C ILE A 145 -18.60 -3.98 5.90
N PRO A 146 -18.25 -4.02 4.60
CA PRO A 146 -17.76 -5.26 3.99
C PRO A 146 -16.41 -5.67 4.58
N GLY A 147 -16.02 -6.93 4.37
CA GLY A 147 -14.69 -7.39 4.75
C GLY A 147 -13.60 -6.54 4.07
N LEU A 148 -12.67 -6.01 4.86
CA LEU A 148 -11.61 -5.13 4.36
C LEU A 148 -10.26 -5.85 4.39
N PRO A 149 -9.45 -5.78 3.31
CA PRO A 149 -8.07 -6.23 3.35
C PRO A 149 -7.22 -5.30 4.23
N ALA A 150 -6.10 -5.81 4.76
CA ALA A 150 -5.20 -5.06 5.62
C ALA A 150 -4.64 -3.78 4.98
N SER A 151 -4.57 -3.74 3.63
CA SER A 151 -4.17 -2.54 2.86
C SER A 151 -5.09 -1.34 3.03
N ARG A 152 -6.28 -1.51 3.63
CA ARG A 152 -7.22 -0.43 3.96
C ARG A 152 -6.85 0.32 5.24
N ILE A 153 -5.90 -0.16 6.03
CA ILE A 153 -5.34 0.56 7.17
C ILE A 153 -4.12 1.34 6.66
N THR A 154 -4.30 2.63 6.39
CA THR A 154 -3.27 3.50 5.78
C THR A 154 -2.48 4.32 6.81
N SER A 155 -2.92 4.33 8.07
CA SER A 155 -2.26 5.05 9.17
C SER A 155 -2.72 4.53 10.54
N GLY A 156 -2.08 5.01 11.61
CA GLY A 156 -2.39 4.65 13.00
C GLY A 156 -1.62 3.42 13.50
N GLN A 157 -1.76 3.13 14.79
CA GLN A 157 -1.18 1.94 15.43
C GLN A 157 -2.31 1.09 16.02
N PHE A 158 -2.22 -0.23 15.87
CA PHE A 158 -3.12 -1.13 16.57
C PHE A 158 -2.79 -1.14 18.08
N PRO A 159 -3.78 -1.00 18.97
CA PRO A 159 -3.53 -1.20 20.39
C PRO A 159 -3.13 -2.66 20.66
N LEU A 160 -2.28 -2.89 21.67
CA LEU A 160 -1.77 -4.22 22.02
C LEU A 160 -2.86 -5.28 22.23
N SER A 161 -4.07 -4.87 22.65
CA SER A 161 -5.23 -5.75 22.81
C SER A 161 -5.75 -6.35 21.50
N ARG A 162 -5.41 -5.76 20.36
CA ARG A 162 -5.78 -6.21 19.01
C ARG A 162 -4.67 -6.99 18.32
N MET A 163 -3.46 -7.00 18.88
CA MET A 163 -2.39 -7.87 18.40
C MET A 163 -2.64 -9.32 18.81
N PRO A 164 -2.11 -10.31 18.07
CA PRO A 164 -2.21 -11.71 18.48
C PRO A 164 -1.62 -11.90 19.89
N ARG A 165 -2.29 -12.69 20.73
CA ARG A 165 -1.85 -12.99 22.10
C ARG A 165 -1.17 -14.35 22.14
N ALA A 166 -0.14 -14.49 22.97
CA ALA A 166 0.55 -15.75 23.20
C ALA A 166 0.65 -16.06 24.70
N ALA A 167 1.10 -17.28 25.01
CA ALA A 167 1.45 -17.66 26.37
C ALA A 167 2.57 -16.76 26.93
N SER A 168 2.61 -16.63 28.25
CA SER A 168 3.67 -15.86 28.93
C SER A 168 5.05 -16.47 28.66
N GLY A 169 6.07 -15.62 28.52
CA GLY A 169 7.45 -16.03 28.24
C GLY A 169 7.82 -16.17 26.76
N LEU A 170 6.87 -15.92 25.85
CA LEU A 170 7.15 -15.86 24.41
C LEU A 170 7.31 -14.42 23.95
N PHE A 171 8.07 -14.21 22.88
CA PHE A 171 8.24 -12.91 22.23
C PHE A 171 7.91 -13.02 20.74
N LEU A 172 7.49 -11.91 20.15
CA LEU A 172 7.19 -11.86 18.71
C LEU A 172 8.49 -11.76 17.93
N GLU A 173 8.77 -12.75 17.09
CA GLU A 173 9.99 -12.86 16.30
C GLU A 173 9.71 -12.66 14.81
N GLY A 174 10.53 -11.84 14.14
CA GLY A 174 10.50 -11.69 12.69
C GLY A 174 11.18 -12.88 12.00
N ASN A 175 10.40 -13.70 11.28
CA ASN A 175 10.88 -14.95 10.68
C ASN A 175 11.34 -14.79 9.20
N GLY A 176 11.78 -13.58 8.82
CA GLY A 176 12.26 -13.25 7.47
C GLY A 176 11.22 -12.60 6.55
N LEU A 177 11.67 -12.20 5.35
CA LEU A 177 10.96 -11.30 4.41
C LEU A 177 9.60 -11.81 3.88
N ALA A 178 9.28 -13.09 4.06
CA ALA A 178 8.03 -13.70 3.57
C ALA A 178 7.26 -14.47 4.66
N ALA A 179 7.72 -14.41 5.90
CA ALA A 179 7.06 -15.07 7.02
C ALA A 179 6.34 -14.04 7.90
N ASN A 180 5.14 -14.40 8.34
CA ASN A 180 4.47 -13.62 9.37
C ASN A 180 5.29 -13.72 10.67
N PRO A 181 5.35 -12.64 11.47
CA PRO A 181 5.89 -12.74 12.81
C PRO A 181 5.13 -13.77 13.64
N ILE A 182 5.85 -14.61 14.38
CA ILE A 182 5.28 -15.64 15.27
C ILE A 182 5.85 -15.48 16.67
N TYR A 183 5.14 -16.00 17.66
CA TYR A 183 5.60 -15.99 19.04
C TYR A 183 6.48 -17.21 19.32
N ASN A 184 7.75 -16.96 19.62
CA ASN A 184 8.74 -18.00 19.90
C ASN A 184 9.34 -17.86 21.30
N ALA A 185 9.90 -18.97 21.78
CA ALA A 185 10.70 -19.01 22.99
C ALA A 185 12.13 -18.56 22.68
N LEU A 186 12.80 -17.92 23.64
CA LEU A 186 14.19 -17.48 23.45
C LEU A 186 15.10 -18.69 23.38
N ILE A 187 15.79 -18.86 22.25
CA ILE A 187 16.83 -19.87 22.07
C ILE A 187 18.21 -19.23 22.16
N ALA A 188 19.23 -20.06 22.36
CA ALA A 188 20.60 -19.57 22.51
C ALA A 188 21.11 -18.80 21.26
N ALA A 189 20.61 -19.15 20.08
CA ALA A 189 20.97 -18.49 18.82
C ALA A 189 20.44 -17.05 18.73
N ASP A 190 19.40 -16.71 19.49
CA ASP A 190 18.81 -15.36 19.52
C ASP A 190 19.65 -14.38 20.33
N ILE A 191 20.58 -14.90 21.15
CA ILE A 191 21.47 -14.11 21.99
C ILE A 191 22.78 -13.92 21.22
N PRO A 192 23.04 -12.74 20.63
CA PRO A 192 24.28 -12.49 19.90
C PRO A 192 25.48 -12.48 20.85
N ASN A 193 26.70 -12.44 20.27
CA ASN A 193 27.90 -12.17 21.06
C ASN A 193 27.74 -10.85 21.83
N LEU A 194 27.79 -10.93 23.15
CA LEU A 194 27.66 -9.78 24.04
C LEU A 194 29.06 -9.31 24.47
N ASP A 195 29.34 -8.03 24.24
CA ASP A 195 30.46 -7.36 24.86
C ASP A 195 30.27 -7.36 26.39
N ALA A 196 31.31 -7.74 27.13
CA ALA A 196 31.30 -7.78 28.59
C ALA A 196 30.97 -6.40 29.20
N ALA A 197 31.29 -5.29 28.52
CA ALA A 197 30.93 -3.95 28.98
C ALA A 197 29.41 -3.73 29.11
N LYS A 198 28.58 -4.53 28.43
CA LYS A 198 27.11 -4.48 28.54
C LYS A 198 26.59 -5.20 29.78
N ILE A 199 27.41 -6.01 30.43
CA ILE A 199 27.06 -6.68 31.69
C ILE A 199 27.53 -5.79 32.85
N VAL A 200 26.68 -4.84 33.24
CA VAL A 200 26.98 -3.80 34.23
C VAL A 200 26.77 -4.22 35.69
N SER A 201 26.12 -5.36 35.95
CA SER A 201 25.91 -5.89 37.31
C SER A 201 25.64 -7.40 37.31
N GLY A 202 25.70 -8.01 38.49
CA GLY A 202 25.54 -9.45 38.69
C GLY A 202 26.85 -10.15 39.06
N VAL A 203 26.75 -11.42 39.45
CA VAL A 203 27.91 -12.27 39.75
C VAL A 203 27.91 -13.43 38.78
N PHE A 204 28.98 -13.59 38.00
CA PHE A 204 29.20 -14.82 37.25
C PHE A 204 29.74 -15.89 38.20
N PRO A 205 29.14 -17.10 38.23
CA PRO A 205 29.76 -18.25 38.86
C PRO A 205 31.17 -18.44 38.30
N VAL A 206 32.10 -18.97 39.10
CA VAL A 206 33.51 -19.17 38.68
C VAL A 206 33.60 -19.91 37.33
N ALA A 207 32.76 -20.92 37.12
CA ALA A 207 32.66 -21.67 35.85
C ALA A 207 32.29 -20.82 34.61
N ARG A 208 31.79 -19.60 34.79
CA ARG A 208 31.39 -18.65 33.73
C ARG A 208 32.10 -17.29 33.83
N GLY A 209 32.88 -17.06 34.90
CA GLY A 209 33.44 -15.75 35.26
C GLY A 209 34.75 -15.37 34.57
N GLY A 210 35.10 -16.03 33.47
CA GLY A 210 36.25 -15.66 32.64
C GLY A 210 37.64 -15.87 33.25
N THR A 211 37.76 -16.40 34.48
CA THR A 211 39.05 -16.70 35.12
C THR A 211 39.75 -17.92 34.54
N GLY A 212 39.10 -18.66 33.63
CA GLY A 212 39.58 -19.92 33.08
C GLY A 212 39.58 -21.10 34.06
N LEU A 213 39.11 -20.90 35.30
CA LEU A 213 39.05 -21.93 36.33
C LEU A 213 37.60 -22.41 36.51
N SER A 214 37.38 -23.72 36.51
CA SER A 214 36.05 -24.32 36.75
C SER A 214 35.75 -24.55 38.23
N THR A 215 36.79 -24.64 39.07
CA THR A 215 36.71 -24.91 40.51
C THR A 215 37.89 -24.27 41.26
N LEU A 216 37.68 -23.96 42.55
CA LEU A 216 38.72 -23.53 43.48
C LEU A 216 38.91 -24.59 44.57
N ALA A 217 40.13 -24.76 45.08
CA ALA A 217 40.42 -25.69 46.17
C ALA A 217 40.23 -24.99 47.53
N LEU A 218 39.63 -25.69 48.49
CA LEU A 218 39.49 -25.21 49.87
C LEU A 218 40.87 -24.99 50.50
N GLY A 219 41.06 -23.85 51.15
CA GLY A 219 42.33 -23.46 51.78
C GLY A 219 43.47 -23.17 50.79
N GLY A 220 43.22 -23.21 49.47
CA GLY A 220 44.18 -22.83 48.45
C GLY A 220 44.20 -21.33 48.17
N ILE A 221 45.21 -20.92 47.41
CA ILE A 221 45.38 -19.56 46.90
C ILE A 221 45.26 -19.54 45.37
N LEU A 222 44.95 -18.36 44.85
CA LEU A 222 44.97 -18.05 43.44
C LEU A 222 46.23 -17.25 43.13
N TYR A 223 47.00 -17.66 42.13
CA TYR A 223 48.22 -16.96 41.73
C TYR A 223 48.31 -16.87 40.22
N ILE A 224 49.11 -15.92 39.74
CA ILE A 224 49.35 -15.72 38.30
C ILE A 224 50.50 -16.65 37.91
N SER A 225 50.19 -17.71 37.17
CA SER A 225 51.22 -18.69 36.73
C SER A 225 51.87 -18.30 35.39
N ALA A 226 51.22 -17.43 34.63
CA ALA A 226 51.72 -16.83 33.39
C ALA A 226 50.95 -15.54 33.09
N LEU A 227 51.42 -14.75 32.12
CA LEU A 227 50.70 -13.55 31.66
C LEU A 227 49.23 -13.91 31.36
N ASN A 228 48.30 -13.15 31.94
CA ASN A 228 46.85 -13.35 31.77
C ASN A 228 46.32 -14.75 32.19
N THR A 229 47.09 -15.53 32.96
CA THR A 229 46.70 -16.88 33.37
C THR A 229 46.68 -16.98 34.89
N LEU A 230 45.50 -17.20 35.45
CA LEU A 230 45.33 -17.49 36.87
C LEU A 230 45.34 -19.01 37.08
N SER A 231 46.09 -19.46 38.09
CA SER A 231 46.20 -20.86 38.49
C SER A 231 45.93 -21.02 39.97
N ARG A 232 45.45 -22.21 40.35
CA ARG A 232 45.22 -22.57 41.75
C ARG A 232 46.49 -23.20 42.32
N LEU A 233 46.79 -22.87 43.58
CA LEU A 233 47.78 -23.57 44.37
C LEU A 233 47.17 -23.93 45.72
N ALA A 234 47.18 -25.20 46.08
CA ALA A 234 46.62 -25.68 47.35
C ALA A 234 47.72 -26.32 48.21
N PRO A 235 47.64 -26.22 49.55
CA PRO A 235 48.51 -26.98 50.42
C PRO A 235 48.25 -28.48 50.22
N THR A 236 49.33 -29.26 50.21
CA THR A 236 49.29 -30.72 50.05
C THR A 236 49.38 -31.46 51.38
N ALA A 237 49.75 -30.76 52.47
CA ALA A 237 49.78 -31.27 53.83
C ALA A 237 49.59 -30.14 54.86
N ALA A 238 49.33 -30.51 56.11
CA ALA A 238 49.31 -29.56 57.22
C ALA A 238 50.70 -28.92 57.44
N ASN A 239 50.72 -27.73 58.04
CA ASN A 239 51.95 -27.02 58.43
C ASN A 239 52.90 -26.65 57.27
N GLN A 240 52.37 -26.54 56.05
CA GLN A 240 53.14 -26.04 54.92
C GLN A 240 53.13 -24.51 54.89
N VAL A 241 54.25 -23.93 54.46
CA VAL A 241 54.43 -22.51 54.19
C VAL A 241 54.46 -22.28 52.68
N LEU A 242 54.02 -21.10 52.24
CA LEU A 242 54.12 -20.71 50.84
C LEU A 242 55.58 -20.32 50.55
N ARG A 243 56.15 -20.90 49.50
CA ARG A 243 57.54 -20.67 49.08
C ARG A 243 57.60 -20.28 47.62
N SER A 244 58.49 -19.34 47.31
CA SER A 244 58.96 -19.11 45.94
C SER A 244 60.14 -20.03 45.66
N THR A 245 60.05 -20.87 44.63
CA THR A 245 61.13 -21.81 44.25
C THR A 245 61.96 -21.33 43.08
N ALA A 246 61.43 -20.42 42.28
CA ALA A 246 62.10 -19.77 41.18
C ALA A 246 61.35 -18.47 40.84
N ALA A 247 61.86 -17.69 39.89
CA ALA A 247 61.12 -16.56 39.34
C ALA A 247 59.73 -17.03 38.85
N ASN A 248 58.68 -16.43 39.38
CA ASN A 248 57.27 -16.73 39.05
C ASN A 248 56.80 -18.16 39.38
N ALA A 249 57.50 -18.90 40.24
CA ALA A 249 57.11 -20.25 40.66
C ALA A 249 56.82 -20.29 42.18
N LEU A 250 55.58 -20.62 42.54
CA LEU A 250 55.12 -20.75 43.92
C LEU A 250 54.75 -22.19 44.24
N GLN A 251 55.06 -22.64 45.46
CA GLN A 251 54.61 -23.91 46.00
C GLN A 251 54.30 -23.83 47.51
N PHE A 252 53.40 -24.69 47.99
CA PHE A 252 53.34 -24.99 49.42
C PHE A 252 54.31 -26.12 49.74
N ALA A 253 55.16 -25.92 50.73
CA ALA A 253 56.12 -26.93 51.21
C ALA A 253 56.44 -26.72 52.69
N ALA A 254 57.10 -27.68 53.32
CA ALA A 254 57.49 -27.58 54.72
C ALA A 254 58.44 -26.38 54.94
N LEU A 255 58.37 -25.80 56.15
CA LEU A 255 59.40 -24.90 56.65
C LEU A 255 60.68 -25.72 56.88
N LEU A 256 61.80 -25.29 56.29
CA LEU A 256 63.09 -25.94 56.44
C LEU A 256 63.94 -25.19 57.47
N ALA A 257 64.84 -25.89 58.16
CA ALA A 257 65.77 -25.25 59.10
C ALA A 257 66.60 -24.14 58.44
N ALA A 258 66.93 -24.28 57.15
CA ALA A 258 67.66 -23.27 56.39
C ALA A 258 66.86 -21.96 56.17
N ASP A 259 65.54 -21.98 56.33
CA ASP A 259 64.70 -20.77 56.22
C ASP A 259 64.66 -19.98 57.53
N ILE A 260 65.12 -20.58 58.63
CA ILE A 260 65.17 -19.95 59.95
C ILE A 260 66.52 -19.22 60.03
N PRO A 261 66.54 -17.87 60.11
CA PRO A 261 67.79 -17.13 60.25
C PRO A 261 68.54 -17.58 61.50
N ASN A 262 69.87 -17.58 61.45
CA ASN A 262 70.66 -17.82 62.65
C ASN A 262 70.32 -16.74 63.68
N LEU A 263 69.70 -17.16 64.79
CA LEU A 263 69.35 -16.26 65.87
C LEU A 263 70.61 -16.03 66.71
N ASP A 264 70.99 -14.76 66.88
CA ASP A 264 72.00 -14.40 67.88
C ASP A 264 71.57 -14.93 69.26
N ALA A 265 72.49 -15.56 69.99
CA ALA A 265 72.23 -16.13 71.32
C ALA A 265 71.65 -15.08 72.28
N ALA A 266 71.99 -13.80 72.11
CA ALA A 266 71.44 -12.71 72.90
C ALA A 266 69.92 -12.49 72.69
N LYS A 267 69.33 -13.03 71.62
CA LYS A 267 67.90 -12.93 71.29
C LYS A 267 67.07 -14.12 71.79
N ILE A 268 67.72 -15.15 72.34
CA ILE A 268 67.03 -16.29 72.96
C ILE A 268 66.87 -15.96 74.44
N THR A 269 65.76 -15.30 74.80
CA THR A 269 65.55 -14.79 76.17
C THR A 269 65.08 -15.85 77.15
N THR A 270 64.60 -17.00 76.68
CA THR A 270 64.32 -18.21 77.47
C THR A 270 64.19 -19.41 76.53
N GLY A 271 64.90 -20.50 76.83
CA GLY A 271 64.72 -21.82 76.21
C GLY A 271 64.04 -22.79 77.16
#